data_AF-A0A495JYU7-F1
#
_entry.id   AF-A0A495JYU7-F1
#
_cell.length_a   1.000
_cell.length_b   1.000
_cell.length_c   1.000
_cell.angle_alpha   90.00
_cell.angle_beta   90.00
_cell.angle_gamma   90.00
#
_symmetry.space_group_name_H-M   'P 1'
#
loop_
_entity.id
_entity.type
_entity.pdbx_description
1 polymer ?
#
loop_
_entity_poly.entity_id
_entity_poly.type
_entity_poly.pdbx_seq_one_letter_code
_entity_poly.pdbx_strand_id
1 'polypeptide(L)'
;MSASNPTPRNQIPAVSDLVGQIALQIGARTLLPLNLANTIRVQGSSVTVPDTQLKLKIAVHHVADHGSFAAGSGPQAVTVTIYPFPAGLTSTEATRDSASTLIPDAEAEAWLRVLIGDDLADYAYHLHTNVQPRRDRTPVHRHQKIFASLIDRRGRNILAPDNFRWQRLSHTSQQLPRKLEPSTHNTQLIRLLAESGPFTDAELVRDLRTNPDGTWRIQLTGEDLDQLTPVARDAVEHAYQLFRIRGAIDTRLCPERLIATPHDVQLHFKWTRNPNTFAITTNLPQTEADLRSPATTPAAWASYQALFWMEELGTGWVRWAQRTRTNDVIHLGRRHEPARDGYSPGGRLRPRVDNQGLVSIPHGENLAMNATTKFRADQLIAWHHELDIRDKPYALAAHAVIAWTDTPGVASLNILDALPTTPTRSIRRAAFHAIHDAADAGARLITTTLTAPVLAELGFATDTDGQRVLDVLTMP
;
A
#
# COMPACT_ATOMS: atom_id res chain seq x y z
N MET A 1 -41.26 -45.57 37.05
CA MET A 1 -40.66 -44.23 36.85
C MET A 1 -39.16 -44.42 36.77
N SER A 2 -38.62 -44.58 35.55
CA SER A 2 -37.16 -44.61 35.34
C SER A 2 -36.66 -43.19 35.24
N ALA A 3 -35.77 -42.80 36.15
CA ALA A 3 -35.06 -41.54 36.09
C ALA A 3 -34.12 -41.55 34.86
N SER A 4 -34.36 -40.63 33.93
CA SER A 4 -33.48 -40.37 32.80
C SER A 4 -32.19 -39.72 33.30
N ASN A 5 -31.06 -40.39 33.10
CA ASN A 5 -29.74 -39.80 33.29
C ASN A 5 -29.60 -38.55 32.40
N PRO A 6 -29.12 -37.41 32.93
CA PRO A 6 -28.82 -36.26 32.10
C PRO A 6 -27.67 -36.59 31.15
N THR A 7 -27.91 -36.43 29.86
CA THR A 7 -26.92 -36.50 28.79
C THR A 7 -25.71 -35.61 29.15
N PRO A 8 -24.46 -36.09 29.00
CA PRO A 8 -23.30 -35.26 29.28
C PRO A 8 -23.33 -34.02 28.39
N ARG A 9 -23.22 -32.83 28.99
CA ARG A 9 -22.95 -31.60 28.24
C ARG A 9 -21.71 -31.87 27.38
N ASN A 10 -21.84 -31.77 26.07
CA ASN A 10 -20.72 -31.75 25.14
C ASN A 10 -19.72 -30.69 25.63
N GLN A 11 -18.65 -31.12 26.33
CA GLN A 11 -17.57 -30.25 26.71
C GLN A 11 -16.84 -29.87 25.43
N ILE A 12 -16.81 -28.58 25.13
CA ILE A 12 -15.98 -28.06 24.04
C ILE A 12 -14.52 -28.36 24.44
N PRO A 13 -13.76 -29.11 23.63
CA PRO A 13 -12.37 -29.44 23.94
C PRO A 13 -11.54 -28.17 24.17
N ALA A 14 -10.56 -28.25 25.07
CA ALA A 14 -9.62 -27.15 25.28
C ALA A 14 -8.77 -26.95 24.01
N VAL A 15 -8.39 -25.70 23.73
CA VAL A 15 -7.56 -25.35 22.56
C VAL A 15 -6.25 -26.16 22.53
N SER A 16 -5.63 -26.36 23.70
CA SER A 16 -4.40 -27.16 23.85
C SER A 16 -4.56 -28.60 23.35
N ASP A 17 -5.71 -29.22 23.60
CA ASP A 17 -5.96 -30.61 23.23
C ASP A 17 -6.17 -30.73 21.71
N LEU A 18 -6.81 -29.72 21.11
CA LEU A 18 -7.03 -29.63 19.67
C LEU A 18 -5.74 -29.35 18.90
N VAL A 19 -4.82 -28.53 19.44
CA VAL A 19 -3.50 -28.25 18.84
C VAL A 19 -2.73 -29.55 18.60
N GLY A 20 -2.70 -30.45 19.59
CA GLY A 20 -2.02 -31.75 19.45
C GLY A 20 -2.62 -32.62 18.33
N GLN A 21 -3.95 -32.69 18.24
CA GLN A 21 -4.65 -33.47 17.22
C GLN A 21 -4.42 -32.91 15.80
N ILE A 22 -4.48 -31.59 15.64
CA ILE A 22 -4.25 -30.92 14.35
C ILE A 22 -2.78 -31.07 13.92
N ALA A 23 -1.83 -30.95 14.84
CA ALA A 23 -0.41 -31.14 14.55
C ALA A 23 -0.11 -32.56 14.03
N LEU A 24 -0.81 -33.59 14.51
CA LEU A 24 -0.71 -34.94 13.98
C LEU A 24 -1.24 -35.06 12.54
N GLN A 25 -2.22 -34.23 12.15
CA GLN A 25 -2.85 -34.29 10.84
C GLN A 25 -2.01 -33.64 9.72
N ILE A 26 -1.41 -32.48 10.00
CA ILE A 26 -0.68 -31.69 8.97
C ILE A 26 0.83 -31.61 9.21
N GLY A 27 1.32 -32.24 10.28
CA GLY A 27 2.66 -32.07 10.83
C GLY A 27 2.75 -30.81 11.70
N ALA A 28 3.66 -30.81 12.69
CA ALA A 28 4.02 -29.57 13.38
C ALA A 28 4.68 -28.63 12.35
N ARG A 29 4.00 -27.54 11.99
CA ARG A 29 4.49 -26.59 11.00
C ARG A 29 4.54 -25.19 11.58
N THR A 30 5.71 -24.73 11.99
CA THR A 30 5.96 -23.30 12.14
C THR A 30 6.24 -22.73 10.74
N LEU A 31 5.21 -22.31 10.00
CA LEU A 31 5.33 -21.85 8.60
C LEU A 31 6.05 -20.50 8.41
N LEU A 32 6.96 -20.13 9.31
CA LEU A 32 7.73 -18.88 9.24
C LEU A 32 9.23 -19.23 9.10
N PRO A 33 9.75 -19.18 7.87
CA PRO A 33 10.40 -17.94 7.45
C PRO A 33 9.65 -17.35 6.25
N LEU A 34 8.99 -16.21 6.44
CA LEU A 34 8.32 -15.44 5.38
C LEU A 34 9.33 -14.79 4.43
N ASN A 35 9.97 -15.63 3.62
CA ASN A 35 10.62 -15.18 2.40
C ASN A 35 10.04 -16.05 1.27
N LEU A 36 9.32 -15.41 0.33
CA LEU A 36 9.03 -15.85 -1.05
C LEU A 36 7.59 -16.20 -1.47
N ALA A 37 6.58 -16.24 -0.60
CA ALA A 37 5.18 -16.35 -1.07
C ALA A 37 4.22 -15.45 -0.27
N ASN A 38 3.58 -14.50 -0.96
CA ASN A 38 2.56 -13.61 -0.37
C ASN A 38 1.31 -14.35 0.14
N THR A 39 1.18 -15.65 -0.18
CA THR A 39 0.06 -16.47 0.29
C THR A 39 0.47 -17.94 0.38
N ILE A 40 0.17 -18.59 1.51
CA ILE A 40 0.30 -20.03 1.72
C ILE A 40 -1.12 -20.62 1.84
N ARG A 41 -1.32 -21.82 1.27
CA ARG A 41 -2.59 -22.55 1.36
C ARG A 41 -2.36 -23.90 2.00
N VAL A 42 -3.19 -24.24 2.97
CA VAL A 42 -3.18 -25.53 3.68
C VAL A 42 -4.58 -26.13 3.63
N GLN A 43 -4.65 -27.45 3.64
CA GLN A 43 -5.89 -28.20 3.76
C GLN A 43 -5.79 -29.19 4.92
N GLY A 44 -6.92 -29.42 5.57
CA GLY A 44 -7.06 -30.38 6.67
C GLY A 44 -8.53 -30.69 6.89
N SER A 45 -8.82 -31.66 7.75
CA SER A 45 -10.19 -32.00 8.14
C SER A 45 -10.49 -31.46 9.52
N SER A 46 -11.74 -31.08 9.76
CA SER A 46 -12.14 -30.66 11.09
C SER A 46 -11.99 -31.80 12.09
N VAL A 47 -11.50 -31.48 13.28
CA VAL A 47 -11.31 -32.41 14.39
C VAL A 47 -12.53 -32.48 15.30
N THR A 48 -13.39 -31.45 15.32
CA THR A 48 -14.60 -31.45 16.15
C THR A 48 -15.90 -31.61 15.37
N VAL A 49 -15.89 -31.36 14.06
CA VAL A 49 -17.07 -31.47 13.20
C VAL A 49 -16.85 -32.58 12.16
N PRO A 50 -17.54 -33.72 12.27
CA PRO A 50 -17.46 -34.80 11.29
C PRO A 50 -17.77 -34.32 9.87
N ASP A 51 -17.20 -35.02 8.90
CA ASP A 51 -17.44 -34.78 7.47
C ASP A 51 -17.25 -33.31 7.05
N THR A 52 -16.29 -32.62 7.67
CA THR A 52 -15.95 -31.23 7.36
C THR A 52 -14.49 -31.12 6.97
N GLN A 53 -14.24 -30.52 5.82
CA GLN A 53 -12.91 -30.16 5.34
C GLN A 53 -12.67 -28.66 5.56
N LEU A 54 -11.42 -28.32 5.77
CA LEU A 54 -10.94 -26.97 6.03
C LEU A 54 -9.92 -26.59 4.98
N LYS A 55 -10.11 -25.41 4.39
CA LYS A 55 -9.10 -24.76 3.56
C LYS A 55 -8.61 -23.53 4.31
N LEU A 56 -7.32 -23.44 4.52
CA LEU A 56 -6.69 -22.35 5.26
C LEU A 56 -5.84 -21.54 4.30
N LYS A 57 -5.94 -20.23 4.39
CA LYS A 57 -5.16 -19.27 3.62
C LYS A 57 -4.40 -18.38 4.60
N ILE A 58 -3.08 -18.39 4.51
CA ILE A 58 -2.21 -17.44 5.22
C ILE A 58 -1.78 -16.40 4.20
N ALA A 59 -1.91 -15.12 4.50
CA ALA A 59 -1.41 -14.05 3.65
C ALA A 59 -0.73 -12.95 4.48
N VAL A 60 0.22 -12.25 3.85
CA VAL A 60 0.95 -11.17 4.50
C VAL A 60 0.71 -9.88 3.72
N HIS A 61 0.32 -8.83 4.44
CA HIS A 61 -0.06 -7.54 3.87
C HIS A 61 0.70 -6.41 4.55
N HIS A 62 1.10 -5.39 3.80
CA HIS A 62 1.56 -4.14 4.39
C HIS A 62 0.37 -3.36 4.96
N VAL A 63 0.49 -2.88 6.20
CA VAL A 63 -0.63 -2.25 6.92
C VAL A 63 -0.28 -0.89 7.51
N ALA A 64 0.77 -0.25 7.00
CA ALA A 64 1.24 1.06 7.48
C ALA A 64 0.13 2.13 7.49
N ASP A 65 -0.85 2.02 6.58
CA ASP A 65 -1.99 2.94 6.45
C ASP A 65 -3.27 2.44 7.13
N HIS A 66 -3.21 1.35 7.87
CA HIS A 66 -4.36 0.85 8.61
C HIS A 66 -4.43 1.43 10.01
N GLY A 67 -3.36 2.02 10.54
CA GLY A 67 -3.36 2.65 11.86
C GLY A 67 -2.11 3.49 12.08
N SER A 68 -1.96 4.06 13.26
CA SER A 68 -0.76 4.80 13.64
C SER A 68 0.29 3.87 14.21
N PHE A 69 1.46 3.84 13.55
CA PHE A 69 2.59 3.00 13.91
C PHE A 69 3.84 3.86 14.09
N ALA A 70 4.76 3.43 14.93
CA ALA A 70 6.05 4.09 15.10
C ALA A 70 6.78 4.25 13.75
N ALA A 71 7.45 5.39 13.56
CA ALA A 71 8.18 5.68 12.33
C ALA A 71 9.22 4.59 12.03
N GLY A 72 9.25 4.13 10.77
CA GLY A 72 10.18 3.08 10.34
C GLY A 72 9.86 1.67 10.84
N SER A 73 8.73 1.45 11.52
CA SER A 73 8.30 0.11 11.96
C SER A 73 8.01 -0.84 10.80
N GLY A 74 7.53 -0.33 9.66
CA GLY A 74 7.21 -1.13 8.47
C GLY A 74 6.25 -2.29 8.77
N PRO A 75 5.07 -2.01 9.35
CA PRO A 75 4.20 -3.04 9.91
C PRO A 75 3.56 -3.89 8.81
N GLN A 76 3.48 -5.18 9.08
CA GLN A 76 2.79 -6.16 8.26
C GLN A 76 1.74 -6.90 9.07
N ALA A 77 0.61 -7.22 8.44
CA ALA A 77 -0.39 -8.11 9.01
C ALA A 77 -0.26 -9.50 8.40
N VAL A 78 -0.17 -10.51 9.26
CA VAL A 78 -0.31 -11.93 8.91
C VAL A 78 -1.77 -12.29 9.12
N THR A 79 -2.50 -12.53 8.04
CA THR A 79 -3.91 -12.93 8.08
C THR A 79 -4.03 -14.43 7.87
N VAL A 80 -4.85 -15.08 8.69
CA VAL A 80 -5.20 -16.50 8.54
C VAL A 80 -6.70 -16.61 8.36
N THR A 81 -7.13 -17.01 7.18
CA THR A 81 -8.53 -17.28 6.87
C THR A 81 -8.80 -18.77 6.81
N ILE A 82 -9.79 -19.23 7.56
CA ILE A 82 -10.22 -20.63 7.62
C ILE A 82 -11.59 -20.72 6.95
N TYR A 83 -11.66 -21.54 5.89
CA TYR A 83 -12.87 -21.83 5.12
C TYR A 83 -13.32 -23.27 5.42
N PRO A 84 -14.32 -23.46 6.29
CA PRO A 84 -14.91 -24.76 6.54
C PRO A 84 -15.98 -25.11 5.49
N PHE A 85 -15.96 -26.34 4.97
CA PHE A 85 -16.93 -26.84 3.99
C PHE A 85 -17.19 -28.35 4.16
N PRO A 86 -18.35 -28.87 3.72
CA PRO A 86 -18.65 -30.30 3.77
C PRO A 86 -17.63 -31.17 3.01
N ALA A 87 -17.31 -32.34 3.56
CA ALA A 87 -16.49 -33.36 2.92
C ALA A 87 -17.19 -33.88 1.65
N GLY A 88 -16.43 -34.06 0.57
CA GLY A 88 -16.94 -34.49 -0.74
C GLY A 88 -17.10 -33.38 -1.78
N LEU A 89 -17.07 -32.11 -1.37
CA LEU A 89 -16.98 -30.99 -2.32
C LEU A 89 -15.55 -30.79 -2.80
N THR A 90 -15.38 -30.59 -4.11
CA THR A 90 -14.08 -30.20 -4.68
C THR A 90 -13.71 -28.80 -4.24
N SER A 91 -12.40 -28.47 -4.28
CA SER A 91 -11.92 -27.15 -3.86
C SER A 91 -12.53 -25.96 -4.62
N THR A 92 -13.04 -26.21 -5.82
CA THR A 92 -13.74 -25.24 -6.69
C THR A 92 -15.21 -25.08 -6.31
N GLU A 93 -15.85 -26.16 -5.83
CA GLU A 93 -17.24 -26.13 -5.34
C GLU A 93 -17.33 -25.53 -3.94
N ALA A 94 -16.31 -25.75 -3.11
CA ALA A 94 -16.17 -25.13 -1.78
C ALA A 94 -16.04 -23.60 -1.82
N THR A 95 -15.70 -23.02 -2.98
CA THR A 95 -15.66 -21.57 -3.20
C THR A 95 -16.98 -20.97 -3.71
N ARG A 96 -18.03 -21.78 -3.90
CA ARG A 96 -19.37 -21.31 -4.28
C ARG A 96 -20.16 -20.83 -3.05
N ASP A 97 -21.06 -19.88 -3.29
CA ASP A 97 -21.73 -19.00 -2.30
C ASP A 97 -22.55 -19.66 -1.18
N SER A 98 -22.64 -20.99 -1.10
CA SER A 98 -23.61 -21.69 -0.26
C SER A 98 -23.08 -22.88 0.56
N ALA A 99 -21.84 -23.35 0.35
CA ALA A 99 -21.32 -24.52 1.05
C ALA A 99 -20.29 -24.15 2.13
N SER A 100 -20.76 -23.72 3.31
CA SER A 100 -19.89 -23.56 4.48
C SER A 100 -20.46 -24.26 5.70
N THR A 101 -19.61 -24.92 6.48
CA THR A 101 -20.00 -25.60 7.73
C THR A 101 -19.58 -24.77 8.94
N LEU A 102 -20.40 -24.69 9.98
CA LEU A 102 -20.00 -24.01 11.21
C LEU A 102 -18.98 -24.87 11.97
N ILE A 103 -17.82 -24.29 12.31
CA ILE A 103 -16.85 -24.87 13.24
C ILE A 103 -16.75 -24.02 14.53
N PRO A 104 -16.44 -24.63 15.68
CA PRO A 104 -16.22 -23.91 16.93
C PRO A 104 -15.01 -22.96 16.88
N ASP A 105 -15.07 -21.85 17.63
CA ASP A 105 -13.96 -20.89 17.74
C ASP A 105 -12.70 -21.53 18.33
N ALA A 106 -12.84 -22.46 19.27
CA ALA A 106 -11.72 -23.16 19.89
C ALA A 106 -10.93 -24.01 18.88
N GLU A 107 -11.62 -24.67 17.95
CA GLU A 107 -10.95 -25.40 16.87
C GLU A 107 -10.26 -24.45 15.90
N ALA A 108 -10.93 -23.36 15.50
CA ALA A 108 -10.35 -22.37 14.62
C ALA A 108 -9.08 -21.72 15.21
N GLU A 109 -9.07 -21.44 16.52
CA GLU A 109 -7.90 -20.97 17.25
C GLU A 109 -6.79 -22.04 17.31
N ALA A 110 -7.13 -23.31 17.53
CA ALA A 110 -6.13 -24.37 17.52
C ALA A 110 -5.44 -24.51 16.14
N TRP A 111 -6.21 -24.39 15.06
CA TRP A 111 -5.67 -24.31 13.70
C TRP A 111 -4.74 -23.12 13.50
N LEU A 112 -5.11 -21.93 14.01
CA LEU A 112 -4.25 -20.75 13.99
C LEU A 112 -2.90 -21.05 14.67
N ARG A 113 -2.93 -21.53 15.92
CA ARG A 113 -1.73 -21.82 16.71
C ARG A 113 -0.81 -22.83 16.03
N VAL A 114 -1.36 -23.89 15.45
CA VAL A 114 -0.56 -24.87 14.69
C VAL A 114 0.08 -24.26 13.45
N LEU A 115 -0.60 -23.35 12.75
CA LEU A 115 -0.11 -22.78 11.48
C LEU A 115 0.98 -21.73 11.65
N ILE A 116 0.82 -20.83 12.63
CA ILE A 116 1.70 -19.65 12.79
C ILE A 116 2.55 -19.70 14.06
N GLY A 117 2.39 -20.74 14.89
CA GLY A 117 3.06 -20.89 16.18
C GLY A 117 2.41 -20.07 17.29
N ASP A 118 2.59 -20.52 18.53
CA ASP A 118 2.03 -19.85 19.71
C ASP A 118 2.53 -18.42 19.86
N ASP A 119 3.82 -18.16 19.61
CA ASP A 119 4.41 -16.83 19.77
C ASP A 119 3.66 -15.75 18.97
N LEU A 120 3.29 -16.04 17.70
CA LEU A 120 2.56 -15.08 16.86
C LEU A 120 1.04 -15.18 17.07
N ALA A 121 0.50 -16.37 17.37
CA ALA A 121 -0.91 -16.56 17.66
C ALA A 121 -1.35 -15.83 18.94
N ASP A 122 -0.47 -15.74 19.93
CA ASP A 122 -0.69 -14.98 21.15
C ASP A 122 -0.91 -13.49 20.89
N TYR A 123 -0.38 -12.95 19.79
CA TYR A 123 -0.61 -11.56 19.35
C TYR A 123 -1.82 -11.42 18.42
N ALA A 124 -2.51 -12.50 18.07
CA ALA A 124 -3.60 -12.47 17.11
C ALA A 124 -4.89 -11.83 17.65
N TYR A 125 -5.69 -11.36 16.71
CA TYR A 125 -7.06 -10.90 16.87
C TYR A 125 -7.97 -11.74 15.98
N HIS A 126 -9.08 -12.22 16.53
CA HIS A 126 -10.16 -12.83 15.77
C HIS A 126 -11.09 -11.74 15.25
N LEU A 127 -11.37 -11.71 13.95
CA LEU A 127 -12.22 -10.72 13.32
C LEU A 127 -13.65 -11.27 13.20
N HIS A 128 -14.51 -10.91 14.14
CA HIS A 128 -15.88 -11.39 14.20
C HIS A 128 -16.80 -10.52 13.32
N THR A 129 -17.59 -11.13 12.44
CA THR A 129 -18.69 -10.47 11.73
C THR A 129 -19.92 -10.38 12.64
N ASN A 130 -20.32 -9.17 13.01
CA ASN A 130 -21.39 -8.95 13.99
C ASN A 130 -22.80 -8.80 13.39
N VAL A 131 -23.01 -9.18 12.12
CA VAL A 131 -24.25 -8.84 11.40
C VAL A 131 -25.00 -10.05 10.90
N GLN A 132 -26.31 -10.06 11.17
CA GLN A 132 -27.27 -10.94 10.52
C GLN A 132 -27.25 -10.67 9.01
N PRO A 133 -27.19 -11.71 8.15
CA PRO A 133 -27.14 -11.52 6.70
C PRO A 133 -28.31 -10.64 6.24
N ARG A 134 -28.02 -9.59 5.46
CA ARG A 134 -29.06 -8.87 4.71
C ARG A 134 -29.78 -9.88 3.83
N ARG A 135 -31.11 -9.90 3.86
CA ARG A 135 -31.97 -10.89 3.15
C ARG A 135 -31.65 -11.05 1.66
N ASP A 136 -31.04 -10.04 1.04
CA ASP A 136 -30.88 -9.98 -0.42
C ASP A 136 -29.52 -10.45 -0.93
N ARG A 137 -28.57 -10.80 -0.04
CA ARG A 137 -27.27 -11.39 -0.42
C ARG A 137 -26.84 -12.39 0.63
N THR A 138 -26.95 -13.68 0.35
CA THR A 138 -26.31 -14.73 1.15
C THR A 138 -24.80 -14.47 1.12
N PRO A 139 -24.15 -14.14 2.25
CA PRO A 139 -22.73 -13.86 2.22
C PRO A 139 -21.97 -15.15 1.89
N VAL A 140 -21.19 -15.09 0.81
CA VAL A 140 -20.18 -16.08 0.46
C VAL A 140 -19.33 -16.35 1.71
N HIS A 141 -19.21 -17.62 2.12
CA HIS A 141 -18.45 -18.05 3.31
C HIS A 141 -18.93 -17.52 4.66
N ARG A 142 -20.24 -17.61 4.93
CA ARG A 142 -20.86 -17.21 6.22
C ARG A 142 -20.13 -17.70 7.48
N HIS A 143 -19.54 -18.90 7.43
CA HIS A 143 -18.86 -19.52 8.57
C HIS A 143 -17.33 -19.40 8.56
N GLN A 144 -16.74 -18.58 7.68
CA GLN A 144 -15.30 -18.36 7.69
C GLN A 144 -14.83 -17.75 9.02
N LYS A 145 -13.62 -18.09 9.43
CA LYS A 145 -12.93 -17.49 10.56
C LYS A 145 -11.71 -16.74 10.04
N ILE A 146 -11.53 -15.50 10.48
CA ILE A 146 -10.41 -14.66 10.05
C ILE A 146 -9.65 -14.21 11.28
N PHE A 147 -8.37 -14.54 11.33
CA PHE A 147 -7.45 -14.07 12.36
C PHE A 147 -6.42 -13.15 11.72
N ALA A 148 -5.92 -12.20 12.51
CA ALA A 148 -4.84 -11.31 12.09
C ALA A 148 -3.87 -11.07 13.24
N SER A 149 -2.58 -11.24 12.98
CA SER A 149 -1.48 -10.84 13.87
C SER A 149 -0.63 -9.79 13.17
N LEU A 150 0.01 -8.90 13.92
CA LEU A 150 0.90 -7.88 13.36
C LEU A 150 2.36 -8.16 13.70
N ILE A 151 3.23 -7.89 12.74
CA ILE A 151 4.69 -7.93 12.90
C ILE A 151 5.33 -6.63 12.38
N ASP A 152 6.47 -6.26 12.96
CA ASP A 152 7.30 -5.18 12.44
C ASP A 152 8.22 -5.65 11.30
N ARG A 153 8.99 -4.72 10.71
CA ARG A 153 9.96 -5.01 9.62
C ARG A 153 11.05 -6.00 9.98
N ARG A 154 11.26 -6.29 11.28
CA ARG A 154 12.22 -7.27 11.80
C ARG A 154 11.55 -8.61 12.11
N GLY A 155 10.25 -8.75 11.83
CA GLY A 155 9.46 -9.93 12.14
C GLY A 155 9.05 -10.04 13.61
N ARG A 156 9.19 -8.98 14.40
CA ARG A 156 8.80 -9.00 15.82
C ARG A 156 7.30 -8.76 15.96
N ASN A 157 6.66 -9.53 16.82
CA ASN A 157 5.23 -9.42 17.10
C ASN A 157 4.91 -8.08 17.76
N ILE A 158 3.85 -7.41 17.29
CA ILE A 158 3.37 -6.14 17.84
C ILE A 158 1.85 -6.21 18.03
N LEU A 159 1.33 -5.49 19.02
CA LEU A 159 -0.11 -5.29 19.14
C LEU A 159 -0.59 -4.27 18.09
N ALA A 160 -1.87 -4.34 17.73
CA ALA A 160 -2.49 -3.34 16.88
C ALA A 160 -2.68 -2.03 17.65
N PRO A 161 -2.51 -0.87 16.99
CA PRO A 161 -2.89 0.39 17.58
C PRO A 161 -4.40 0.47 17.80
N ASP A 162 -4.83 1.24 18.81
CA ASP A 162 -6.24 1.45 19.14
C ASP A 162 -7.05 2.08 17.98
N ASN A 163 -6.39 2.82 17.09
CA ASN A 163 -6.97 3.40 15.88
C ASN A 163 -6.83 2.52 14.62
N PHE A 164 -6.48 1.23 14.77
CA PHE A 164 -6.35 0.32 13.64
C PHE A 164 -7.69 0.06 12.91
N ARG A 165 -7.66 0.13 11.58
CA ARG A 165 -8.80 -0.01 10.67
C ARG A 165 -8.93 -1.44 10.18
N TRP A 166 -9.50 -2.30 11.03
CA TRP A 166 -9.72 -3.73 10.78
C TRP A 166 -10.50 -4.06 9.50
N GLN A 167 -11.45 -3.18 9.14
CA GLN A 167 -12.27 -3.30 7.93
C GLN A 167 -11.47 -3.25 6.63
N ARG A 168 -10.17 -2.92 6.67
CA ARG A 168 -9.28 -2.91 5.50
C ARG A 168 -8.53 -4.23 5.31
N LEU A 169 -8.44 -5.06 6.35
CA LEU A 169 -7.82 -6.39 6.25
C LEU A 169 -8.72 -7.42 5.56
N SER A 170 -10.03 -7.23 5.67
CA SER A 170 -11.03 -8.07 5.03
C SER A 170 -12.06 -7.18 4.34
N HIS A 171 -12.55 -7.58 3.17
CA HIS A 171 -13.58 -6.81 2.44
C HIS A 171 -14.96 -6.78 3.13
N THR A 172 -15.04 -7.20 4.40
CA THR A 172 -16.26 -7.19 5.20
C THR A 172 -16.24 -5.99 6.13
N SER A 173 -17.03 -4.98 5.80
CA SER A 173 -17.08 -3.65 6.43
C SER A 173 -17.54 -3.62 7.90
N GLN A 174 -17.78 -4.78 8.53
CA GLN A 174 -18.44 -4.88 9.84
C GLN A 174 -17.77 -5.91 10.76
N GLN A 175 -16.44 -6.05 10.66
CA GLN A 175 -15.68 -6.89 11.58
C GLN A 175 -15.22 -6.10 12.81
N LEU A 176 -15.49 -6.65 13.99
CA LEU A 176 -14.93 -6.18 15.25
C LEU A 176 -13.80 -7.12 15.70
N PRO A 177 -12.63 -6.59 16.04
CA PRO A 177 -11.53 -7.40 16.54
C PRO A 177 -11.83 -7.89 17.96
N ARG A 178 -11.54 -9.16 18.22
CA ARG A 178 -11.44 -9.73 19.56
C ARG A 178 -10.02 -10.22 19.76
N LYS A 179 -9.30 -9.67 20.74
CA LYS A 179 -7.97 -10.16 21.13
C LYS A 179 -8.08 -11.60 21.60
N LEU A 180 -7.22 -12.49 21.08
CA LEU A 180 -7.12 -13.84 21.62
C LEU A 180 -6.39 -13.84 22.96
N GLU A 181 -6.78 -14.76 23.84
CA GLU A 181 -6.09 -14.99 25.10
C GLU A 181 -4.69 -15.56 24.81
N PRO A 182 -3.62 -14.94 25.35
CA PRO A 182 -2.28 -15.50 25.21
C PRO A 182 -2.15 -16.86 25.90
N SER A 183 -1.22 -17.67 25.42
CA SER A 183 -0.74 -18.84 26.15
C SER A 183 -0.25 -18.44 27.54
N THR A 184 -0.49 -19.29 28.54
CA THR A 184 -0.06 -19.07 29.93
C THR A 184 1.46 -18.93 30.06
N HIS A 185 2.22 -19.40 29.07
CA HIS A 185 3.67 -19.26 29.01
C HIS A 185 4.13 -17.84 28.62
N ASN A 186 3.29 -17.05 27.94
CA ASN A 186 3.62 -15.70 27.50
C ASN A 186 3.32 -14.64 28.56
N THR A 187 4.00 -14.78 29.70
CA THR A 187 3.80 -13.94 30.88
C THR A 187 4.05 -12.45 30.61
N GLN A 188 4.94 -12.12 29.67
CA GLN A 188 5.21 -10.75 29.26
C GLN A 188 3.99 -10.13 28.57
N LEU A 189 3.38 -10.82 27.61
CA LEU A 189 2.19 -10.30 26.93
C LEU A 189 1.00 -10.23 27.88
N ILE A 190 0.79 -11.23 28.73
CA ILE A 190 -0.29 -11.22 29.74
C ILE A 190 -0.19 -9.98 30.63
N ARG A 191 1.02 -9.65 31.12
CA ARG A 191 1.25 -8.44 31.90
C ARG A 191 0.94 -7.17 31.09
N LEU A 192 1.44 -7.09 29.86
CA LEU A 192 1.20 -5.94 28.97
C LEU A 192 -0.30 -5.71 28.73
N LEU A 193 -1.06 -6.78 28.45
CA LEU A 193 -2.50 -6.70 28.23
C LEU A 193 -3.26 -6.27 29.49
N ALA A 194 -2.80 -6.69 30.67
CA ALA A 194 -3.40 -6.27 31.94
C ALA A 194 -3.14 -4.78 32.23
N GLU A 195 -1.96 -4.27 31.85
CA GLU A 195 -1.57 -2.87 32.10
C GLU A 195 -2.14 -1.89 31.07
N SER A 196 -2.12 -2.25 29.78
CA SER A 196 -2.40 -1.33 28.66
C SER A 196 -3.63 -1.73 27.82
N GLY A 197 -4.22 -2.89 28.09
CA GLY A 197 -5.31 -3.43 27.30
C GLY A 197 -4.86 -4.10 25.99
N PRO A 198 -5.81 -4.47 25.12
CA PRO A 198 -5.55 -5.29 23.93
C PRO A 198 -4.91 -4.55 22.75
N PHE A 199 -4.64 -3.25 22.88
CA PHE A 199 -4.12 -2.40 21.81
C PHE A 199 -2.96 -1.56 22.31
N THR A 200 -2.05 -1.15 21.42
CA THR A 200 -1.07 -0.12 21.76
C THR A 200 -1.72 1.26 21.69
N ASP A 201 -1.39 2.11 22.65
CA ASP A 201 -1.73 3.54 22.58
C ASP A 201 -1.06 4.17 21.36
N ALA A 202 -1.90 4.64 20.43
CA ALA A 202 -1.41 5.20 19.20
C ALA A 202 -1.12 6.70 19.30
N GLU A 203 -1.54 7.38 20.38
CA GLU A 203 -1.42 8.84 20.53
C GLU A 203 0.03 9.31 20.44
N LEU A 204 0.96 8.58 21.06
CA LEU A 204 2.39 8.93 21.10
C LEU A 204 3.10 8.77 19.75
N VAL A 205 2.53 7.98 18.83
CA VAL A 205 3.12 7.69 17.51
C VAL A 205 2.25 8.16 16.35
N ARG A 206 1.16 8.87 16.64
CA ARG A 206 0.19 9.36 15.66
C ARG A 206 0.80 10.47 14.81
N ASP A 207 0.58 10.39 13.50
CA ASP A 207 0.90 11.49 12.59
C ASP A 207 0.09 12.73 12.97
N LEU A 208 0.74 13.87 13.15
CA LEU A 208 0.06 15.12 13.55
C LEU A 208 -0.98 15.59 12.52
N ARG A 209 -0.89 15.11 11.28
CA ARG A 209 -1.84 15.37 10.20
C ARG A 209 -3.08 14.48 10.26
N THR A 210 -3.20 13.55 11.21
CA THR A 210 -4.38 12.68 11.35
C THR A 210 -5.26 13.06 12.55
N ASN A 211 -6.55 12.77 12.42
CA ASN A 211 -7.51 12.80 13.54
C ASN A 211 -7.18 11.67 14.54
N PRO A 212 -7.73 11.72 15.77
CA PRO A 212 -7.53 10.66 16.74
C PRO A 212 -7.86 9.25 16.23
N ASP A 213 -8.86 9.15 15.36
CA ASP A 213 -9.27 7.91 14.72
C ASP A 213 -8.32 7.41 13.59
N GLY A 214 -7.23 8.12 13.33
CA GLY A 214 -6.24 7.76 12.31
C GLY A 214 -6.58 8.18 10.88
N THR A 215 -7.72 8.84 10.64
CA THR A 215 -8.02 9.44 9.33
C THR A 215 -7.22 10.72 9.06
N TRP A 216 -6.93 11.02 7.80
CA TRP A 216 -6.34 12.30 7.42
C TRP A 216 -7.22 13.48 7.86
N ARG A 217 -6.58 14.55 8.34
CA ARG A 217 -7.21 15.87 8.49
C ARG A 217 -7.18 16.54 7.14
N ILE A 218 -8.35 16.67 6.52
CA ILE A 218 -8.52 17.33 5.23
C ILE A 218 -9.43 18.54 5.45
N GLN A 219 -9.02 19.69 4.93
CA GLN A 219 -9.86 20.87 4.86
C GLN A 219 -10.84 20.74 3.68
N LEU A 220 -12.13 20.96 3.90
CA LEU A 220 -13.09 21.17 2.82
C LEU A 220 -13.31 22.67 2.66
N THR A 221 -13.05 23.19 1.46
CA THR A 221 -13.09 24.63 1.15
C THR A 221 -13.67 24.87 -0.23
N GLY A 222 -13.85 26.13 -0.62
CA GLY A 222 -14.36 26.52 -1.94
C GLY A 222 -15.80 27.00 -1.85
N GLU A 223 -16.62 26.60 -2.81
CA GLU A 223 -18.05 26.90 -2.84
C GLU A 223 -18.77 26.26 -1.64
N ASP A 224 -19.81 26.94 -1.15
CA ASP A 224 -20.68 26.35 -0.14
C ASP A 224 -21.41 25.13 -0.75
N LEU A 225 -21.43 24.02 -0.02
CA LEU A 225 -22.04 22.77 -0.49
C LEU A 225 -23.53 22.94 -0.79
N ASP A 226 -24.20 23.85 -0.09
CA ASP A 226 -25.62 24.17 -0.31
C ASP A 226 -25.88 24.93 -1.61
N GLN A 227 -24.83 25.47 -2.25
CA GLN A 227 -24.91 26.12 -3.56
C GLN A 227 -24.65 25.14 -4.72
N LEU A 228 -24.20 23.92 -4.43
CA LEU A 228 -24.01 22.88 -5.44
C LEU A 228 -25.35 22.20 -5.78
N THR A 229 -25.42 21.54 -6.93
CA THR A 229 -26.54 20.64 -7.21
C THR A 229 -26.55 19.49 -6.18
N PRO A 230 -27.70 18.88 -5.87
CA PRO A 230 -27.76 17.77 -4.91
C PRO A 230 -26.79 16.62 -5.26
N VAL A 231 -26.66 16.29 -6.55
CA VAL A 231 -25.76 15.24 -7.04
C VAL A 231 -24.29 15.62 -6.82
N ALA A 232 -23.91 16.86 -7.14
CA ALA A 232 -22.55 17.36 -6.95
C ALA A 232 -22.18 17.43 -5.46
N ARG A 233 -23.09 17.92 -4.61
CA ARG A 233 -22.92 17.93 -3.15
C ARG A 233 -22.65 16.54 -2.61
N ASP A 234 -23.52 15.57 -2.91
CA ASP A 234 -23.38 14.20 -2.43
C ASP A 234 -22.05 13.58 -2.91
N ALA A 235 -21.64 13.88 -4.14
CA ALA A 235 -20.36 13.43 -4.70
C ALA A 235 -19.16 14.01 -3.94
N VAL A 236 -19.19 15.31 -3.60
CA VAL A 236 -18.15 15.96 -2.79
C VAL A 236 -18.10 15.39 -1.38
N GLU A 237 -19.24 15.20 -0.73
CA GLU A 237 -19.30 14.61 0.62
C GLU A 237 -18.71 13.20 0.65
N HIS A 238 -19.07 12.36 -0.31
CA HIS A 238 -18.52 11.01 -0.43
C HIS A 238 -17.01 11.03 -0.74
N ALA A 239 -16.56 11.91 -1.64
CA ALA A 239 -15.14 12.09 -1.91
C ALA A 239 -14.37 12.56 -0.67
N TYR A 240 -14.92 13.51 0.08
CA TYR A 240 -14.34 14.00 1.34
C TYR A 240 -14.16 12.87 2.35
N GLN A 241 -15.20 12.06 2.60
CA GLN A 241 -15.08 10.94 3.53
C GLN A 241 -14.10 9.88 3.02
N LEU A 242 -14.09 9.59 1.72
CA LEU A 242 -13.20 8.59 1.12
C LEU A 242 -11.73 9.01 1.22
N PHE A 243 -11.40 10.25 0.88
CA PHE A 243 -10.02 10.73 0.85
C PHE A 243 -9.43 10.87 2.26
N ARG A 244 -10.26 11.03 3.29
CA ARG A 244 -9.82 10.98 4.69
C ARG A 244 -9.26 9.60 5.09
N ILE A 245 -9.62 8.54 4.38
CA ILE A 245 -9.11 7.19 4.66
C ILE A 245 -7.68 7.08 4.13
N ARG A 246 -6.73 6.81 5.04
CA ARG A 246 -5.31 6.64 4.69
C ARG A 246 -5.13 5.56 3.64
N GLY A 247 -4.33 5.80 2.60
CA GLY A 247 -4.09 4.82 1.54
C GLY A 247 -5.35 4.37 0.79
N ALA A 248 -6.44 5.16 0.79
CA ALA A 248 -7.62 4.88 -0.04
C ALA A 248 -7.36 5.16 -1.53
N ILE A 249 -6.48 6.12 -1.83
CA ILE A 249 -5.96 6.36 -3.19
C ILE A 249 -4.60 5.68 -3.33
N ASP A 250 -3.57 6.17 -2.65
CA ASP A 250 -2.23 5.58 -2.65
C ASP A 250 -1.61 5.77 -1.25
N THR A 251 -0.76 4.84 -0.82
CA THR A 251 -0.09 4.87 0.48
C THR A 251 0.90 6.03 0.62
N ARG A 252 1.36 6.58 -0.51
CA ARG A 252 2.29 7.71 -0.60
C ARG A 252 1.58 9.06 -0.73
N LEU A 253 0.25 9.06 -0.92
CA LEU A 253 -0.55 10.26 -1.03
C LEU A 253 -1.06 10.68 0.35
N CYS A 254 -0.76 11.92 0.73
CA CYS A 254 -1.25 12.56 1.94
C CYS A 254 -2.13 13.76 1.54
N PRO A 255 -3.47 13.63 1.55
CA PRO A 255 -4.37 14.70 1.20
C PRO A 255 -4.36 15.80 2.27
N GLU A 256 -4.45 17.06 1.84
CA GLU A 256 -4.42 18.24 2.72
C GLU A 256 -5.73 19.03 2.62
N ARG A 257 -6.26 19.20 1.40
CA ARG A 257 -7.44 20.03 1.15
C ARG A 257 -8.25 19.49 -0.04
N LEU A 258 -9.57 19.52 0.10
CA LEU A 258 -10.52 19.30 -0.98
C LEU A 258 -11.21 20.64 -1.28
N ILE A 259 -11.10 21.12 -2.51
CA ILE A 259 -11.68 22.39 -2.94
C ILE A 259 -12.84 22.07 -3.88
N ALA A 260 -14.07 22.39 -3.47
CA ALA A 260 -15.25 22.27 -4.32
C ALA A 260 -15.48 23.58 -5.07
N THR A 261 -15.80 23.49 -6.36
CA THR A 261 -16.30 24.60 -7.16
C THR A 261 -17.67 24.18 -7.73
N PRO A 262 -18.41 25.07 -8.41
CA PRO A 262 -19.69 24.71 -9.02
C PRO A 262 -19.62 23.50 -9.96
N HIS A 263 -18.47 23.26 -10.60
CA HIS A 263 -18.34 22.23 -11.64
C HIS A 263 -17.27 21.19 -11.38
N ASP A 264 -16.32 21.45 -10.48
CA ASP A 264 -15.16 20.60 -10.27
C ASP A 264 -14.87 20.41 -8.79
N VAL A 265 -14.11 19.36 -8.50
CA VAL A 265 -13.44 19.18 -7.23
C VAL A 265 -11.94 19.06 -7.46
N GLN A 266 -11.17 19.72 -6.61
CA GLN A 266 -9.72 19.68 -6.65
C GLN A 266 -9.18 19.11 -5.33
N LEU A 267 -8.38 18.04 -5.43
CA LEU A 267 -7.68 17.47 -4.28
C LEU A 267 -6.25 18.01 -4.24
N HIS A 268 -5.89 18.71 -3.17
CA HIS A 268 -4.52 19.11 -2.83
C HIS A 268 -3.89 18.07 -1.92
N PHE A 269 -2.65 17.67 -2.20
CA PHE A 269 -1.96 16.62 -1.45
C PHE A 269 -0.43 16.77 -1.47
N LYS A 270 0.21 16.19 -0.45
CA LYS A 270 1.63 15.86 -0.47
C LYS A 270 1.85 14.49 -1.08
N TRP A 271 2.90 14.37 -1.87
CA TRP A 271 3.31 13.13 -2.51
C TRP A 271 4.65 12.66 -1.96
N THR A 272 4.70 11.45 -1.38
CA THR A 272 5.94 10.87 -0.83
C THR A 272 6.65 11.81 0.14
N ARG A 273 7.94 12.10 -0.08
CA ARG A 273 8.72 13.11 0.66
C ARG A 273 8.95 14.38 -0.16
N ASN A 274 8.28 14.49 -1.31
CA ASN A 274 8.38 15.67 -2.16
C ASN A 274 7.94 16.91 -1.36
N PRO A 275 8.75 17.98 -1.33
CA PRO A 275 8.42 19.15 -0.53
C PRO A 275 7.22 19.94 -1.11
N ASN A 276 6.91 19.77 -2.39
CA ASN A 276 5.82 20.48 -3.07
C ASN A 276 4.43 19.96 -2.69
N THR A 277 3.43 20.82 -2.83
CA THR A 277 2.02 20.43 -2.83
C THR A 277 1.55 20.22 -4.26
N PHE A 278 0.80 19.15 -4.49
CA PHE A 278 0.23 18.78 -5.78
C PHE A 278 -1.28 18.96 -5.76
N ALA A 279 -1.88 19.20 -6.92
CA ALA A 279 -3.31 19.24 -7.11
C ALA A 279 -3.75 18.41 -8.31
N ILE A 280 -4.85 17.67 -8.15
CA ILE A 280 -5.58 17.01 -9.25
C ILE A 280 -7.00 17.57 -9.26
N THR A 281 -7.49 17.94 -10.45
CA THR A 281 -8.85 18.43 -10.65
C THR A 281 -9.69 17.37 -11.36
N THR A 282 -10.97 17.26 -10.99
CA THR A 282 -11.94 16.39 -11.66
C THR A 282 -13.31 17.03 -11.66
N ASN A 283 -14.03 16.87 -12.77
CA ASN A 283 -15.37 17.39 -12.94
C ASN A 283 -16.38 16.65 -12.05
N LEU A 284 -17.24 17.42 -11.38
CA LEU A 284 -18.33 16.92 -10.56
C LEU A 284 -19.53 16.52 -11.45
N PRO A 285 -20.20 15.39 -11.15
CA PRO A 285 -21.48 15.08 -11.75
C PRO A 285 -22.51 16.12 -11.32
N GLN A 286 -23.22 16.73 -12.27
CA GLN A 286 -24.18 17.80 -11.99
C GLN A 286 -25.60 17.23 -11.86
N THR A 287 -25.88 16.16 -12.59
CA THR A 287 -27.19 15.50 -12.68
C THR A 287 -27.05 13.99 -12.59
N GLU A 288 -28.15 13.28 -12.36
CA GLU A 288 -28.15 11.80 -12.39
C GLU A 288 -27.74 11.23 -13.76
N ALA A 289 -27.97 11.97 -14.85
CA ALA A 289 -27.58 11.55 -16.20
C ALA A 289 -26.05 11.54 -16.43
N ASP A 290 -25.31 12.26 -15.60
CA ASP A 290 -23.84 12.26 -15.59
C ASP A 290 -23.28 11.02 -14.88
N LEU A 291 -24.07 10.41 -13.99
CA LEU A 291 -23.74 9.18 -13.28
C LEU A 291 -24.04 7.96 -14.17
N ARG A 292 -22.99 7.37 -14.73
CA ARG A 292 -23.10 6.22 -15.64
C ARG A 292 -22.24 5.07 -15.17
N SER A 293 -22.62 3.84 -15.53
CA SER A 293 -21.81 2.66 -15.23
C SER A 293 -20.34 2.86 -15.64
N PRO A 294 -19.37 2.57 -14.76
CA PRO A 294 -19.52 1.86 -13.49
C PRO A 294 -19.89 2.72 -12.26
N ALA A 295 -20.03 4.04 -12.40
CA ALA A 295 -20.30 5.01 -11.35
C ALA A 295 -21.74 5.57 -11.38
N THR A 296 -22.72 4.72 -11.06
CA THR A 296 -24.16 5.09 -11.14
C THR A 296 -24.72 5.82 -9.92
N THR A 297 -23.89 6.09 -8.90
CA THR A 297 -24.25 6.88 -7.70
C THR A 297 -23.12 7.84 -7.35
N PRO A 298 -23.38 8.91 -6.59
CA PRO A 298 -22.31 9.83 -6.16
C PRO A 298 -21.18 9.12 -5.37
N ALA A 299 -21.53 8.16 -4.51
CA ALA A 299 -20.56 7.33 -3.79
C ALA A 299 -19.73 6.44 -4.72
N ALA A 300 -20.37 5.85 -5.75
CA ALA A 300 -19.68 5.05 -6.75
C ALA A 300 -18.77 5.91 -7.63
N TRP A 301 -19.18 7.14 -7.95
CA TRP A 301 -18.34 8.13 -8.62
C TRP A 301 -17.09 8.45 -7.79
N ALA A 302 -17.23 8.78 -6.51
CA ALA A 302 -16.07 9.08 -5.66
C ALA A 302 -15.10 7.89 -5.57
N SER A 303 -15.64 6.68 -5.45
CA SER A 303 -14.87 5.44 -5.43
C SER A 303 -14.15 5.19 -6.77
N TYR A 304 -14.83 5.45 -7.89
CA TYR A 304 -14.27 5.32 -9.22
C TYR A 304 -13.14 6.33 -9.47
N GLN A 305 -13.31 7.59 -9.02
CA GLN A 305 -12.26 8.59 -9.10
C GLN A 305 -11.05 8.21 -8.25
N ALA A 306 -11.25 7.70 -7.03
CA ALA A 306 -10.14 7.22 -6.21
C ALA A 306 -9.37 6.06 -6.88
N LEU A 307 -10.09 5.11 -7.50
CA LEU A 307 -9.50 4.00 -8.23
C LEU A 307 -8.71 4.49 -9.45
N PHE A 308 -9.29 5.39 -10.24
CA PHE A 308 -8.62 6.00 -11.38
C PHE A 308 -7.35 6.75 -10.95
N TRP A 309 -7.43 7.55 -9.88
CA TRP A 309 -6.27 8.27 -9.36
C TRP A 309 -5.21 7.34 -8.78
N MET A 310 -5.60 6.23 -8.11
CA MET A 310 -4.66 5.20 -7.65
C MET A 310 -3.87 4.63 -8.83
N GLU A 311 -4.57 4.23 -9.90
CA GLU A 311 -3.94 3.70 -11.10
C GLU A 311 -3.03 4.75 -11.74
N GLU A 312 -3.49 5.96 -11.94
CA GLU A 312 -2.71 7.01 -12.58
C GLU A 312 -1.50 7.42 -11.73
N LEU A 313 -1.63 7.59 -10.42
CA LEU A 313 -0.49 7.87 -9.53
C LEU A 313 0.50 6.70 -9.46
N GLY A 314 0.01 5.46 -9.58
CA GLY A 314 0.82 4.24 -9.64
C GLY A 314 1.55 4.04 -10.97
N THR A 315 0.93 4.44 -12.09
CA THR A 315 1.44 4.26 -13.46
C THR A 315 2.18 5.50 -13.99
N GLY A 316 1.98 6.64 -13.34
CA GLY A 316 2.93 7.75 -13.30
C GLY A 316 2.36 9.11 -13.70
N TRP A 317 1.18 9.53 -13.25
CA TRP A 317 0.73 10.92 -13.39
C TRP A 317 1.76 11.89 -12.81
N VAL A 318 2.32 11.58 -11.64
CA VAL A 318 3.43 12.37 -11.10
C VAL A 318 4.58 12.42 -12.10
N ARG A 319 4.87 11.37 -12.87
CA ARG A 319 5.99 11.32 -13.80
C ARG A 319 5.70 11.76 -15.24
N TRP A 320 4.44 11.77 -15.65
CA TRP A 320 4.02 11.84 -17.06
C TRP A 320 2.95 12.88 -17.32
N ALA A 321 2.29 13.38 -16.27
CA ALA A 321 1.35 14.47 -16.42
C ALA A 321 2.09 15.73 -16.85
N GLN A 322 1.43 16.54 -17.67
CA GLN A 322 1.77 17.94 -17.75
C GLN A 322 1.65 18.56 -16.35
N ARG A 323 2.68 19.32 -15.96
CA ARG A 323 2.72 20.02 -14.69
C ARG A 323 2.62 21.51 -14.96
N THR A 324 1.77 22.19 -14.20
CA THR A 324 1.70 23.65 -14.19
C THR A 324 1.70 24.13 -12.75
N ARG A 325 2.61 25.05 -12.44
CA ARG A 325 2.67 25.66 -11.11
C ARG A 325 1.82 26.91 -11.06
N THR A 326 0.91 26.98 -10.08
CA THR A 326 0.10 28.17 -9.79
C THR A 326 0.02 28.33 -8.27
N ASN A 327 0.37 29.52 -7.75
CA ASN A 327 0.33 29.82 -6.30
C ASN A 327 0.99 28.73 -5.43
N ASP A 328 2.22 28.34 -5.80
CA ASP A 328 3.02 27.30 -5.12
C ASP A 328 2.45 25.87 -5.14
N VAL A 329 1.40 25.62 -5.92
CA VAL A 329 0.81 24.30 -6.11
C VAL A 329 1.10 23.77 -7.52
N ILE A 330 1.54 22.52 -7.61
CA ILE A 330 1.77 21.83 -8.88
C ILE A 330 0.47 21.13 -9.30
N HIS A 331 -0.20 21.66 -10.32
CA HIS A 331 -1.36 21.03 -10.92
C HIS A 331 -0.93 19.92 -11.87
N LEU A 332 -1.45 18.72 -11.63
CA LEU A 332 -1.25 17.55 -12.49
C LEU A 332 -2.37 17.54 -13.55
N GLY A 333 -1.99 17.79 -14.79
CA GLY A 333 -2.88 17.79 -15.94
C GLY A 333 -3.00 16.43 -16.62
N ARG A 334 -3.41 16.44 -17.89
CA ARG A 334 -3.48 15.22 -18.71
C ARG A 334 -2.08 14.60 -18.85
N ARG A 335 -2.06 13.27 -18.91
CA ARG A 335 -0.86 12.52 -19.29
C ARG A 335 -0.44 12.96 -20.70
N HIS A 336 0.84 13.29 -20.86
CA HIS A 336 1.40 13.42 -22.20
C HIS A 336 1.71 12.01 -22.71
N GLU A 337 0.94 11.50 -23.66
CA GLU A 337 1.33 10.27 -24.36
C GLU A 337 2.62 10.56 -25.12
N PRO A 338 3.73 9.84 -24.86
CA PRO A 338 4.94 10.04 -25.63
C PRO A 338 4.65 9.67 -27.09
N ALA A 339 5.04 10.56 -28.01
CA ALA A 339 4.98 10.26 -29.44
C ALA A 339 5.69 8.93 -29.72
N ARG A 340 5.07 8.05 -30.52
CA ARG A 340 5.68 6.78 -30.95
C ARG A 340 6.74 7.07 -32.00
N ASP A 341 7.94 7.41 -31.55
CA ASP A 341 9.06 7.85 -32.36
C ASP A 341 10.21 6.85 -32.39
N GLY A 342 9.96 5.63 -31.93
CA GLY A 342 11.00 4.61 -31.78
C GLY A 342 11.80 4.71 -30.48
N TYR A 343 11.43 5.59 -29.54
CA TYR A 343 12.04 5.62 -28.21
C TYR A 343 11.00 5.42 -27.11
N SER A 344 11.37 4.64 -26.08
CA SER A 344 10.49 4.36 -24.95
C SER A 344 11.25 4.49 -23.63
N PRO A 345 10.60 5.00 -22.57
CA PRO A 345 11.16 4.89 -21.23
C PRO A 345 11.36 3.42 -20.86
N GLY A 346 12.58 3.05 -20.47
CA GLY A 346 12.87 1.71 -19.95
C GLY A 346 12.57 1.58 -18.45
N GLY A 347 12.28 2.70 -17.78
CA GLY A 347 11.99 2.77 -16.35
C GLY A 347 13.24 2.83 -15.47
N ARG A 348 13.07 2.52 -14.19
CA ARG A 348 14.16 2.52 -13.20
C ARG A 348 14.93 1.21 -13.27
N LEU A 349 16.24 1.28 -13.49
CA LEU A 349 17.11 0.12 -13.41
C LEU A 349 17.30 -0.29 -11.94
N ARG A 350 17.36 -1.61 -11.72
CA ARG A 350 17.71 -2.19 -10.42
C ARG A 350 19.18 -2.61 -10.46
N PRO A 351 20.10 -1.75 -10.04
CA PRO A 351 21.52 -2.09 -10.08
C PRO A 351 21.82 -3.27 -9.16
N ARG A 352 22.81 -4.07 -9.55
CA ARG A 352 23.41 -5.05 -8.66
C ARG A 352 24.37 -4.33 -7.72
N VAL A 353 24.24 -4.63 -6.43
CA VAL A 353 25.16 -4.16 -5.40
C VAL A 353 26.26 -5.21 -5.26
N ASP A 354 27.51 -4.77 -5.31
CA ASP A 354 28.66 -5.67 -5.10
C ASP A 354 28.88 -5.99 -3.61
N ASN A 355 29.86 -6.85 -3.33
CA ASN A 355 30.18 -7.28 -1.96
C ASN A 355 30.69 -6.14 -1.06
N GLN A 356 31.02 -4.98 -1.64
CA GLN A 356 31.46 -3.78 -0.92
C GLN A 356 30.30 -2.79 -0.68
N GLY A 357 29.08 -3.14 -1.07
CA GLY A 357 27.93 -2.24 -0.97
C GLY A 357 27.93 -1.16 -2.04
N LEU A 358 28.71 -1.31 -3.11
CA LEU A 358 28.82 -0.34 -4.19
C LEU A 358 28.00 -0.76 -5.41
N VAL A 359 27.51 0.25 -6.12
CA VAL A 359 26.85 0.14 -7.41
C VAL A 359 27.77 0.75 -8.45
N SER A 360 28.17 -0.07 -9.42
CA SER A 360 28.98 0.37 -10.56
C SER A 360 28.07 0.72 -11.73
N ILE A 361 28.11 1.97 -12.19
CA ILE A 361 27.28 2.44 -13.30
C ILE A 361 28.19 2.80 -14.49
N PRO A 362 28.07 2.08 -15.61
CA PRO A 362 28.80 2.41 -16.83
C PRO A 362 28.24 3.70 -17.43
N HIS A 363 29.09 4.52 -18.04
CA HIS A 363 28.69 5.75 -18.74
C HIS A 363 29.77 6.16 -19.79
N GLY A 364 29.48 7.13 -20.66
CA GLY A 364 30.33 7.61 -21.76
C GLY A 364 29.77 7.34 -23.17
N GLU A 365 30.47 7.84 -24.21
CA GLU A 365 30.06 7.79 -25.63
C GLU A 365 29.73 6.39 -26.14
N ASN A 366 30.36 5.38 -25.53
CA ASN A 366 30.04 3.98 -25.75
C ASN A 366 29.60 3.39 -24.40
N LEU A 367 28.29 3.44 -24.15
CA LEU A 367 27.60 2.94 -22.95
C LEU A 367 28.00 1.50 -22.57
N ALA A 368 28.63 0.79 -23.50
CA ALA A 368 29.16 -0.54 -23.30
C ALA A 368 30.36 -0.61 -22.34
N MET A 369 31.42 0.24 -22.36
CA MET A 369 32.69 -0.23 -21.73
C MET A 369 33.78 0.70 -21.16
N ASN A 370 33.79 2.03 -21.20
CA ASN A 370 35.06 2.74 -20.84
C ASN A 370 35.09 3.57 -19.55
N ALA A 371 33.98 4.13 -19.08
CA ALA A 371 33.94 4.83 -17.79
C ALA A 371 32.91 4.19 -16.87
N THR A 372 33.28 4.02 -15.59
CA THR A 372 32.38 3.52 -14.56
C THR A 372 32.48 4.42 -13.35
N THR A 373 31.36 4.99 -12.94
CA THR A 373 31.25 5.69 -11.67
C THR A 373 30.67 4.74 -10.63
N LYS A 374 31.25 4.75 -9.43
CA LYS A 374 30.79 3.93 -8.31
C LYS A 374 30.02 4.79 -7.32
N PHE A 375 28.87 4.30 -6.90
CA PHE A 375 28.02 4.92 -5.87
C PHE A 375 27.86 3.95 -4.70
N ARG A 376 27.75 4.44 -3.47
CA ARG A 376 27.24 3.59 -2.40
C ARG A 376 25.76 3.30 -2.65
N ALA A 377 25.33 2.06 -2.36
CA ALA A 377 23.95 1.64 -2.61
C ALA A 377 22.90 2.47 -1.84
N ASP A 378 23.26 3.00 -0.67
CA ASP A 378 22.42 3.87 0.17
C ASP A 378 22.39 5.34 -0.30
N GLN A 379 23.38 5.78 -1.07
CA GLN A 379 23.41 7.11 -1.69
C GLN A 379 22.62 7.15 -3.00
N LEU A 380 22.58 6.06 -3.77
CA LEU A 380 21.93 6.05 -5.07
C LEU A 380 20.40 6.21 -4.94
N ILE A 381 19.88 7.33 -5.46
CA ILE A 381 18.44 7.61 -5.42
C ILE A 381 17.74 6.92 -6.59
N ALA A 382 18.22 7.15 -7.82
CA ALA A 382 17.62 6.58 -9.02
C ALA A 382 18.63 6.45 -10.18
N TRP A 383 18.36 5.46 -11.04
CA TRP A 383 19.01 5.26 -12.32
C TRP A 383 17.92 5.00 -13.37
N HIS A 384 17.65 6.01 -14.21
CA HIS A 384 16.63 5.97 -15.25
C HIS A 384 17.22 5.82 -16.62
N HIS A 385 16.47 5.19 -17.52
CA HIS A 385 16.90 5.03 -18.90
C HIS A 385 15.80 5.14 -19.93
N GLU A 386 16.24 5.48 -21.14
CA GLU A 386 15.50 5.45 -22.39
C GLU A 386 16.02 4.34 -23.28
N LEU A 387 15.11 3.66 -23.95
CA LEU A 387 15.40 2.59 -24.89
C LEU A 387 15.11 3.06 -26.30
N ASP A 388 15.99 2.74 -27.23
CA ASP A 388 15.70 2.71 -28.66
C ASP A 388 14.98 1.39 -28.96
N ILE A 389 13.71 1.50 -29.37
CA ILE A 389 12.82 0.37 -29.63
C ILE A 389 12.61 0.11 -31.13
N ARG A 390 13.39 0.76 -32.01
CA ARG A 390 13.30 0.58 -33.46
C ARG A 390 13.77 -0.82 -33.87
N ASP A 391 14.82 -1.31 -33.24
CA ASP A 391 15.41 -2.63 -33.51
C ASP A 391 15.54 -3.46 -32.23
N LYS A 392 15.48 -4.80 -32.38
CA LYS A 392 15.73 -5.74 -31.29
C LYS A 392 17.15 -6.33 -31.40
N PRO A 393 17.89 -6.50 -30.29
CA PRO A 393 17.51 -6.15 -28.92
C PRO A 393 17.48 -4.63 -28.71
N TYR A 394 16.54 -4.16 -27.87
CA TYR A 394 16.42 -2.73 -27.57
C TYR A 394 17.73 -2.20 -26.98
N ALA A 395 18.21 -1.10 -27.54
CA ALA A 395 19.46 -0.48 -27.12
C ALA A 395 19.20 0.62 -26.08
N LEU A 396 20.13 0.79 -25.14
CA LEU A 396 20.12 1.91 -24.21
C LEU A 396 20.41 3.21 -24.98
N ALA A 397 19.43 4.10 -25.10
CA ALA A 397 19.54 5.34 -25.85
C ALA A 397 20.05 6.49 -24.99
N ALA A 398 19.51 6.65 -23.79
CA ALA A 398 19.96 7.64 -22.81
C ALA A 398 19.77 7.12 -21.40
N HIS A 399 20.50 7.68 -20.44
CA HIS A 399 20.24 7.46 -19.03
C HIS A 399 20.56 8.66 -18.16
N ALA A 400 19.98 8.67 -16.97
CA ALA A 400 20.24 9.68 -15.95
C ALA A 400 20.43 9.00 -14.60
N VAL A 401 21.42 9.46 -13.85
CA VAL A 401 21.74 8.93 -12.52
C VAL A 401 21.79 10.07 -11.52
N ILE A 402 21.04 9.89 -10.44
CA ILE A 402 20.96 10.87 -9.36
C ILE A 402 21.20 10.16 -8.02
N ALA A 403 22.03 10.78 -7.19
CA ALA A 403 22.43 10.24 -5.89
C ALA A 403 22.42 11.35 -4.83
N TRP A 404 22.32 10.95 -3.56
CA TRP A 404 22.50 11.85 -2.43
C TRP A 404 23.95 12.33 -2.37
N THR A 405 24.11 13.60 -2.02
CA THR A 405 25.40 14.15 -1.57
C THR A 405 25.56 13.91 -0.07
N ASP A 406 26.71 14.31 0.49
CA ASP A 406 26.91 14.30 1.93
C ASP A 406 26.13 15.43 2.65
N THR A 407 25.56 16.38 1.89
CA THR A 407 24.75 17.48 2.43
C THR A 407 23.29 17.06 2.55
N PRO A 408 22.68 17.14 3.76
CA PRO A 408 21.28 16.76 3.97
C PRO A 408 20.31 17.49 3.05
N GLY A 409 19.44 16.74 2.36
CA GLY A 409 18.43 17.30 1.46
C GLY A 409 18.96 17.76 0.10
N VAL A 410 20.24 17.52 -0.20
CA VAL A 410 20.87 17.85 -1.50
C VAL A 410 21.21 16.59 -2.27
N ALA A 411 20.65 16.46 -3.47
CA ALA A 411 20.98 15.41 -4.42
C ALA A 411 21.84 15.96 -5.56
N SER A 412 22.59 15.09 -6.25
CA SER A 412 23.41 15.44 -7.39
C SER A 412 23.02 14.61 -8.61
N LEU A 413 22.72 15.26 -9.74
CA LEU A 413 22.60 14.59 -11.03
C LEU A 413 24.02 14.35 -11.56
N ASN A 414 24.51 13.12 -11.41
CA ASN A 414 25.91 12.77 -11.67
C ASN A 414 26.17 12.32 -13.10
N ILE A 415 25.18 11.70 -13.75
CA ILE A 415 25.32 11.17 -15.12
C ILE A 415 24.08 11.59 -15.91
N LEU A 416 24.29 12.10 -17.13
CA LEU A 416 23.26 12.34 -18.13
C LEU A 416 23.87 12.10 -19.50
N ASP A 417 23.89 10.83 -19.91
CA ASP A 417 24.55 10.40 -21.14
C ASP A 417 23.53 9.86 -22.13
N ALA A 418 23.84 10.01 -23.42
CA ALA A 418 23.00 9.56 -24.51
C ALA A 418 23.83 9.16 -25.73
N LEU A 419 23.31 8.22 -26.52
CA LEU A 419 23.86 7.92 -27.84
C LEU A 419 23.71 9.15 -28.76
N PRO A 420 24.65 9.39 -29.70
CA PRO A 420 24.62 10.56 -30.59
C PRO A 420 23.32 10.73 -31.39
N THR A 421 22.61 9.63 -31.69
CA THR A 421 21.36 9.63 -32.47
C THR A 421 20.11 9.84 -31.61
N THR A 422 20.27 9.98 -30.29
CA THR A 422 19.16 10.07 -29.35
C THR A 422 18.53 11.46 -29.40
N PRO A 423 17.21 11.56 -29.61
CA PRO A 423 16.51 12.85 -29.62
C PRO A 423 16.64 13.57 -28.27
N THR A 424 16.77 14.89 -28.31
CA THR A 424 16.85 15.74 -27.10
C THR A 424 15.69 15.49 -26.12
N ARG A 425 14.48 15.20 -26.63
CA ARG A 425 13.32 14.86 -25.78
C ARG A 425 13.53 13.61 -24.93
N SER A 426 14.26 12.61 -25.43
CA SER A 426 14.56 11.38 -24.69
C SER A 426 15.59 11.66 -23.59
N ILE A 427 16.63 12.45 -23.91
CA ILE A 427 17.60 12.92 -22.91
C ILE A 427 16.88 13.72 -21.81
N ARG A 428 16.00 14.65 -22.21
CA ARG A 428 15.16 15.44 -21.28
C ARG A 428 14.33 14.56 -20.38
N ARG A 429 13.68 13.55 -20.93
CA ARG A 429 12.81 12.63 -20.19
C ARG A 429 13.59 11.79 -19.18
N ALA A 430 14.77 11.28 -19.54
CA ALA A 430 15.64 10.60 -18.60
C ALA A 430 16.02 11.50 -17.41
N ALA A 431 16.47 12.72 -17.69
CA ALA A 431 16.82 13.71 -16.67
C ALA A 431 15.61 14.08 -15.79
N PHE A 432 14.47 14.38 -16.41
CA PHE A 432 13.21 14.72 -15.74
C PHE A 432 12.78 13.64 -14.74
N HIS A 433 12.80 12.36 -15.13
CA HIS A 433 12.46 11.26 -14.21
C HIS A 433 13.43 11.14 -13.04
N ALA A 434 14.74 11.32 -13.28
CA ALA A 434 15.73 11.28 -12.20
C ALA A 434 15.49 12.43 -11.22
N ILE A 435 15.30 13.66 -11.71
CA ILE A 435 14.99 14.84 -10.90
C ILE A 435 13.75 14.62 -10.03
N HIS A 436 12.68 14.08 -10.61
CA HIS A 436 11.46 13.80 -9.86
C HIS A 436 11.63 12.71 -8.82
N ASP A 437 12.40 11.66 -9.10
CA ASP A 437 12.70 10.65 -8.09
C ASP A 437 13.55 11.21 -6.94
N ALA A 438 14.44 12.19 -7.20
CA ALA A 438 15.14 12.91 -6.14
C ALA A 438 14.21 13.80 -5.31
N ALA A 439 13.33 14.55 -5.95
CA ALA A 439 12.30 15.32 -5.26
C ALA A 439 11.43 14.41 -4.38
N ASP A 440 10.92 13.30 -4.92
CA ASP A 440 10.10 12.32 -4.22
C ASP A 440 10.85 11.60 -3.09
N ALA A 441 12.18 11.45 -3.21
CA ALA A 441 13.04 10.95 -2.14
C ALA A 441 13.26 11.99 -1.01
N GLY A 442 12.92 13.25 -1.24
CA GLY A 442 12.97 14.34 -0.26
C GLY A 442 14.04 15.40 -0.53
N ALA A 443 14.61 15.43 -1.74
CA ALA A 443 15.58 16.47 -2.10
C ALA A 443 14.88 17.83 -2.12
N ARG A 444 15.56 18.84 -1.58
CA ARG A 444 15.16 20.26 -1.68
C ARG A 444 15.98 20.98 -2.74
N LEU A 445 17.20 20.52 -2.97
CA LEU A 445 18.11 21.05 -3.96
C LEU A 445 18.69 19.90 -4.79
N ILE A 446 18.82 20.10 -6.09
CA ILE A 446 19.51 19.18 -6.99
C ILE A 446 20.64 19.96 -7.67
N THR A 447 21.87 19.49 -7.52
CA THR A 447 23.05 20.11 -8.14
C THR A 447 23.62 19.24 -9.26
N THR A 448 24.38 19.84 -10.15
CA THR A 448 25.14 19.11 -11.18
C THR A 448 26.24 19.96 -11.77
N THR A 449 27.34 19.32 -12.18
CA THR A 449 28.40 19.94 -13.00
C THR A 449 28.19 19.67 -14.50
N LEU A 450 27.14 18.94 -14.87
CA LEU A 450 26.83 18.60 -16.26
C LEU A 450 26.37 19.84 -17.02
N THR A 451 26.74 19.93 -18.29
CA THR A 451 26.49 21.12 -19.14
C THR A 451 25.44 20.90 -20.23
N ALA A 452 24.72 19.78 -20.20
CA ALA A 452 23.74 19.42 -21.20
C ALA A 452 22.68 20.53 -21.39
N PRO A 453 22.40 21.02 -22.62
CA PRO A 453 21.51 22.17 -22.85
C PRO A 453 20.10 22.00 -22.25
N VAL A 454 19.61 20.77 -22.29
CA VAL A 454 18.32 20.35 -21.74
C VAL A 454 18.14 20.66 -20.25
N LEU A 455 19.22 20.80 -19.48
CA LEU A 455 19.14 21.13 -18.06
C LEU A 455 18.56 22.54 -17.84
N ALA A 456 18.85 23.49 -18.73
CA ALA A 456 18.27 24.83 -18.64
C ALA A 456 16.75 24.81 -18.86
N GLU A 457 16.27 23.98 -19.81
CA GLU A 457 14.82 23.77 -20.03
C GLU A 457 14.12 23.14 -18.82
N LEU A 458 14.86 22.37 -18.01
CA LEU A 458 14.37 21.75 -16.79
C LEU A 458 14.46 22.66 -15.56
N GLY A 459 14.87 23.93 -15.75
CA GLY A 459 14.92 24.93 -14.69
C GLY A 459 16.22 25.01 -13.91
N PHE A 460 17.28 24.31 -14.32
CA PHE A 460 18.59 24.49 -13.70
C PHE A 460 19.14 25.88 -14.02
N ALA A 461 19.55 26.61 -12.98
CA ALA A 461 20.29 27.86 -13.09
C ALA A 461 21.77 27.63 -12.74
N THR A 462 22.67 28.39 -13.35
CA THR A 462 24.09 28.36 -12.98
C THR A 462 24.32 29.24 -11.75
N ASP A 463 25.00 28.71 -10.73
CA ASP A 463 25.42 29.46 -9.55
C ASP A 463 26.75 30.20 -9.77
N THR A 464 27.26 30.86 -8.72
CA THR A 464 28.50 31.63 -8.77
C THR A 464 29.75 30.79 -9.01
N ASP A 465 29.69 29.49 -8.70
CA ASP A 465 30.82 28.56 -8.82
C ASP A 465 30.77 27.77 -10.15
N GLY A 466 29.82 28.12 -11.03
CA GLY A 466 29.61 27.44 -12.31
C GLY A 466 28.91 26.10 -12.19
N GLN A 467 28.45 25.71 -11.00
CA GLN A 467 27.57 24.55 -10.85
C GLN A 467 26.15 24.91 -11.27
N ARG A 468 25.43 23.91 -11.75
CA ARG A 468 24.01 24.06 -12.04
C ARG A 468 23.19 23.59 -10.86
N VAL A 469 22.22 24.39 -10.48
CA VAL A 469 21.39 24.18 -9.30
C VAL A 469 19.92 24.26 -9.71
N LEU A 470 19.13 23.32 -9.20
CA LEU A 470 17.67 23.28 -9.32
C LEU A 470 17.07 23.25 -7.91
N ASP A 471 16.34 24.31 -7.55
CA ASP A 471 15.52 24.33 -6.34
C ASP A 471 14.23 23.56 -6.61
N VAL A 472 14.01 22.49 -5.85
CA VAL A 472 12.85 21.61 -6.00
C VAL A 472 11.55 22.33 -5.62
N LEU A 473 11.59 23.33 -4.76
CA LEU A 473 10.42 24.11 -4.36
C LEU A 473 9.94 25.04 -5.48
N THR A 474 10.85 25.52 -6.32
CA THR A 474 10.54 26.45 -7.41
C THR A 474 10.65 25.82 -8.79
N MET A 475 10.93 24.51 -8.88
CA MET A 475 11.02 23.83 -10.17
C MET A 475 9.70 23.99 -10.95
N PRO A 476 9.78 24.22 -12.27
CA PRO A 476 8.63 24.53 -13.12
C PRO A 476 7.58 23.43 -13.21
#